data_AF-A0A7W1E074-F1
#
_entry.id   AF-A0A7W1E074-F1
#
_cell.length_a   1.000
_cell.length_b   1.000
_cell.length_c   1.000
_cell.angle_alpha   90.00
_cell.angle_beta   90.00
_cell.angle_gamma   90.00
#
_symmetry.space_group_name_H-M   'P 1'
#
loop_
_entity.id
_entity.type
_entity.pdbx_description
1 polymer ?
#
loop_
_entity_poly.entity_id
_entity_poly.type
_entity_poly.pdbx_seq_one_letter_code
_entity_poly.pdbx_strand_id
1 'polypeptide(L)' 'MVDRRAGVFLVFAGMCIALAPVAEPEFRWVCVTFAAIYVLLSVASALDARSRSRR' A
#
# COMPACT_ATOMS: atom_id res chain seq x y z
N MET A 1 -10.39 -8.31 -13.75
CA MET A 1 -9.95 -9.01 -12.53
C MET A 1 -9.03 -8.05 -11.79
N VAL A 2 -9.32 -7.72 -10.52
CA VAL A 2 -8.45 -6.85 -9.73
C VAL A 2 -7.04 -7.44 -9.73
N ASP A 3 -6.04 -6.65 -10.08
CA ASP A 3 -4.66 -7.13 -10.16
C ASP A 3 -4.25 -7.59 -8.75
N ARG A 4 -3.93 -8.89 -8.64
CA ARG A 4 -3.63 -9.53 -7.35
C ARG A 4 -2.52 -8.78 -6.61
N ARG A 5 -1.62 -8.12 -7.36
CA ARG A 5 -0.52 -7.29 -6.86
C ARG A 5 -1.01 -6.02 -6.15
N ALA A 6 -1.98 -5.30 -6.72
CA ALA A 6 -2.55 -4.10 -6.09
C ALA A 6 -3.21 -4.45 -4.75
N GLY A 7 -3.95 -5.57 -4.70
CA GLY A 7 -4.54 -6.08 -3.46
C GLY A 7 -3.51 -6.35 -2.37
N VAL A 8 -2.36 -6.96 -2.72
CA VAL A 8 -1.27 -7.23 -1.76
C VAL A 8 -0.73 -5.94 -1.15
N PHE A 9 -0.44 -4.93 -1.97
CA PHE A 9 0.05 -3.65 -1.45
C PHE A 9 -0.96 -2.96 -0.53
N LEU A 10 -2.25 -3.02 -0.86
CA LEU A 10 -3.31 -2.50 0.01
C LEU A 10 -3.38 -3.20 1.37
N VAL A 11 -3.19 -4.52 1.40
CA VAL A 11 -3.15 -5.30 2.66
C VAL A 11 -1.96 -4.86 3.53
N PHE A 12 -0.77 -4.72 2.94
CA PHE A 12 0.41 -4.23 3.66
C PHE A 12 0.21 -2.78 4.15
N ALA A 13 -0.38 -1.91 3.35
CA ALA A 13 -0.72 -0.55 3.77
C ALA A 13 -1.67 -0.55 4.98
N GLY A 14 -2.72 -1.36 4.93
CA GLY A 14 -3.65 -1.54 6.05
C GLY A 14 -2.95 -2.07 7.31
N MET A 15 -2.02 -3.03 7.16
CA MET A 15 -1.24 -3.56 8.26
C MET A 15 -0.34 -2.49 8.91
N CYS A 16 0.31 -1.64 8.12
CA CYS A 16 1.09 -0.52 8.63
C CYS A 16 0.23 0.50 9.40
N ILE A 17 -0.99 0.78 8.93
CA ILE A 17 -1.93 1.68 9.63
C ILE A 17 -2.39 1.05 10.95
N ALA A 18 -2.68 -0.26 10.96
CA ALA A 18 -3.08 -0.98 12.16
C ALA A 18 -1.96 -1.07 13.21
N LEU A 19 -0.69 -1.11 12.76
CA LEU A 19 0.48 -1.11 13.64
C LEU A 19 0.85 0.27 14.18
N ALA A 20 0.45 1.36 13.52
CA ALA A 20 0.76 2.72 13.95
C ALA A 20 0.39 3.06 15.42
N PRO A 21 -0.79 2.66 15.97
CA PRO A 21 -1.09 2.89 17.39
C PRO A 21 -0.26 2.03 18.34
N VAL A 22 0.22 0.86 17.88
CA VAL A 22 1.01 -0.11 18.67
C VAL A 22 2.51 0.25 18.68
N ALA A 23 2.99 0.90 17.61
CA ALA A 23 4.37 1.33 17.49
C ALA A 23 4.74 2.41 18.52
N GLU A 24 5.97 2.32 19.04
CA GLU A 24 6.55 3.35 19.90
C GLU A 24 6.50 4.71 19.20
N PRO A 25 6.31 5.82 19.95
CA PRO A 25 6.10 7.15 19.37
C PRO A 25 7.19 7.55 18.37
N GLU A 26 8.43 7.15 18.67
CA GLU A 26 9.64 7.41 17.88
C GLU A 26 9.65 6.69 16.53
N PHE A 27 8.88 5.60 16.37
CA PHE A 27 8.83 4.82 15.14
C PHE A 27 7.49 4.97 14.37
N ARG A 28 6.51 5.72 14.90
CA ARG A 28 5.21 5.91 14.23
C ARG A 28 5.34 6.49 12.83
N TRP A 29 6.30 7.40 12.61
CA TRP A 29 6.57 8.00 11.30
C TRP A 29 6.99 6.95 10.28
N VAL A 30 7.69 5.90 10.71
CA VAL A 30 8.10 4.77 9.86
C VAL A 30 6.85 4.03 9.37
N CYS A 31 5.94 3.66 10.27
CA CYS A 31 4.68 3.01 9.91
C CYS A 31 3.85 3.85 8.93
N VAL A 32 3.74 5.16 9.16
CA VAL A 32 3.02 6.08 8.27
C VAL A 32 3.70 6.17 6.90
N THR A 33 5.03 6.24 6.86
CA THR A 33 5.81 6.32 5.62
C THR A 33 5.63 5.05 4.77
N PHE A 34 5.76 3.87 5.38
CA PHE A 34 5.54 2.61 4.68
C PHE A 34 4.09 2.45 4.23
N ALA A 35 3.10 2.85 5.04
CA ALA A 35 1.71 2.87 4.62
C ALA A 35 1.51 3.73 3.36
N ALA A 36 2.08 4.93 3.32
CA ALA A 36 2.01 5.82 2.17
C ALA A 36 2.67 5.21 0.92
N ILE A 37 3.87 4.61 1.06
CA ILE A 37 4.58 3.94 -0.03
C ILE A 37 3.76 2.77 -0.57
N TYR A 38 3.19 1.93 0.30
CA TYR A 38 2.36 0.81 -0.12
C TYR A 38 1.06 1.25 -0.80
N VAL A 39 0.44 2.34 -0.35
CA VAL A 39 -0.70 2.96 -1.05
C VAL A 39 -0.29 3.42 -2.46
N LEU A 40 0.84 4.12 -2.58
CA LEU A 40 1.35 4.58 -3.88
C LEU A 40 1.65 3.40 -4.82
N LEU A 41 2.29 2.34 -4.32
CA LEU A 41 2.56 1.12 -5.08
C LEU A 41 1.27 0.42 -5.50
N SER A 42 0.27 0.35 -4.62
CA SER A 42 -1.04 -0.20 -4.94
C SER A 42 -1.70 0.57 -6.09
N VAL A 43 -1.70 1.90 -6.03
CA VAL A 43 -2.26 2.77 -7.08
C VAL A 43 -1.48 2.63 -8.39
N ALA A 44 -0.15 2.65 -8.33
CA ALA A 44 0.71 2.46 -9.51
C ALA A 44 0.46 1.10 -10.18
N SER A 45 0.33 0.03 -9.39
CA SER A 45 0.03 -1.31 -9.90
C SER A 45 -1.35 -1.38 -10.54
N ALA A 46 -2.35 -0.75 -9.93
CA ALA A 46 -3.70 -0.67 -10.51
C ALA A 46 -3.73 0.12 -11.83
N LEU A 47 -2.98 1.21 -11.92
CA LEU A 47 -2.84 2.02 -13.14
C LEU A 47 -2.10 1.26 -14.23
N ASP A 48 -1.01 0.54 -13.90
CA ASP A 48 -0.25 -0.27 -14.85
C ASP A 48 -1.11 -1.41 -15.42
N ALA A 49 -1.87 -2.10 -14.58
CA ALA A 49 -2.82 -3.13 -15.00
C ALA A 49 -3.90 -2.57 -15.93
N ARG A 50 -4.43 -1.38 -15.61
CA ARG A 50 -5.44 -0.68 -16.44
C ARG A 50 -4.86 -0.23 -17.77
N SER A 51 -3.59 0.18 -17.80
CA SER A 51 -2.86 0.56 -19.01
C SER A 51 -2.68 -0.66 -19.94
N ARG A 52 -2.25 -1.81 -19.41
CA ARG A 52 -2.10 -3.05 -20.19
C ARG A 52 -3.42 -3.58 -20.73
N SER A 53 -4.51 -3.48 -19.96
CA SER A 53 -5.85 -3.91 -20.42
C SER A 53 -6.41 -3.06 -21.56
N ARG A 54 -5.82 -1.89 -21.85
CA ARG A 54 -6.24 -0.99 -22.94
C ARG A 54 -5.49 -1.22 -24.25
N ARG A 55 -4.40 -2.01 -24.24
CA ARG A 55 -3.67 -2.46 -25.44
C ARG A 55 -4.19 -3.82 -25.88
#